data_AF-A0A0S8CEC2-F1
#
_entry.id   AF-A0A0S8CEC2-F1
#
_cell.length_a   1.000
_cell.length_b   1.000
_cell.length_c   1.000
_cell.angle_alpha   90.00
_cell.angle_beta   90.00
_cell.angle_gamma   90.00
#
_symmetry.space_group_name_H-M   'P 1'
#
loop_
_entity.id
_entity.type
_entity.pdbx_description
1 polymer ?
#
loop_
_entity_poly.entity_id
_entity_poly.type
_entity_poly.pdbx_seq_one_letter_code
_entity_poly.pdbx_strand_id
1 'polypeptide(L)'
;MHSLDTKNMEDSILEREAEETDSLLATKEINERLDNSVEATEKKCIHHWVIDPAYGPTSKGKCKRCGTVKLFYNTYSSNLVNHIQLPEIASAEPIPSV
;
A
#
# COMPACT_ATOMS: atom_id res chain seq x y z
N MET A 1 33.55 -1.73 -63.63
CA MET A 1 33.21 -0.83 -62.51
C MET A 1 32.16 -1.54 -61.66
N HIS A 2 32.59 -2.34 -60.69
CA HIS A 2 31.69 -2.97 -59.70
C HIS A 2 31.79 -2.17 -58.41
N SER A 3 30.73 -1.44 -58.06
CA SER A 3 30.64 -0.71 -56.80
C SER A 3 29.17 -0.55 -56.42
N LEU A 4 28.49 -1.67 -56.16
CA LEU A 4 27.12 -1.68 -55.63
C LEU A 4 26.92 -2.86 -54.67
N ASP A 5 27.89 -3.18 -53.81
CA ASP A 5 27.77 -4.30 -52.86
C ASP A 5 27.78 -3.88 -51.38
N THR A 6 28.09 -2.62 -51.05
CA THR A 6 28.14 -2.18 -49.65
C THR A 6 26.82 -1.64 -49.12
N LYS A 7 26.00 -1.02 -49.98
CA LYS A 7 24.73 -0.40 -49.57
C LYS A 7 23.67 -1.41 -49.12
N ASN A 8 23.60 -2.58 -49.76
CA ASN A 8 22.64 -3.62 -49.41
C ASN A 8 22.94 -4.30 -48.04
N MET A 9 24.22 -4.30 -47.62
CA MET A 9 24.61 -4.88 -46.34
C MET A 9 24.33 -3.91 -45.19
N GLU A 10 24.53 -2.61 -45.42
CA GLU A 10 24.23 -1.54 -44.44
C GLU A 10 22.72 -1.40 -44.21
N ASP A 11 21.89 -1.46 -45.26
CA ASP A 11 20.43 -1.42 -45.13
C ASP A 11 19.89 -2.62 -44.31
N SER A 12 20.50 -3.80 -44.48
CA SER A 12 20.15 -5.01 -43.72
C SER A 12 20.56 -4.97 -42.25
N ILE A 13 21.55 -4.14 -41.90
CA ILE A 13 22.01 -3.95 -40.52
C ILE A 13 21.13 -2.91 -39.82
N LEU A 14 20.83 -1.80 -40.50
CA LEU A 14 19.97 -0.74 -39.99
C LEU A 14 18.55 -1.24 -39.65
N GLU A 15 18.01 -2.16 -40.44
CA GLU A 15 16.67 -2.72 -40.21
C GLU A 15 16.65 -3.65 -38.97
N ARG A 16 17.74 -4.40 -38.72
CA ARG A 16 17.88 -5.22 -37.50
C ARG A 16 18.09 -4.38 -36.25
N GLU A 17 18.85 -3.30 -36.35
CA GLU A 17 19.07 -2.36 -35.23
C GLU A 17 17.76 -1.64 -34.87
N ALA A 18 16.93 -1.28 -35.85
CA ALA A 18 15.62 -0.70 -35.61
C ALA A 18 14.69 -1.67 -34.85
N GLU A 19 14.66 -2.95 -35.23
CA GLU A 19 13.87 -3.98 -34.54
C GLU A 19 14.36 -4.26 -33.11
N GLU A 20 15.67 -4.28 -32.86
CA GLU A 20 16.25 -4.42 -31.51
C GLU A 20 15.90 -3.22 -30.62
N THR A 21 15.89 -2.01 -31.17
CA THR A 21 15.56 -0.79 -30.41
C THR A 21 14.08 -0.71 -30.02
N ASP A 22 13.16 -1.18 -30.87
CA ASP A 22 11.72 -1.21 -30.58
C ASP A 22 11.39 -2.20 -29.45
N SER A 23 12.04 -3.38 -29.48
CA SER A 23 11.92 -4.38 -28.41
C SER A 23 12.41 -3.86 -27.05
N LEU A 24 13.54 -3.11 -27.04
CA LEU A 24 14.10 -2.49 -25.84
C LEU A 24 13.24 -1.33 -25.31
N LEU A 25 12.60 -0.57 -26.20
CA LEU A 25 11.68 0.51 -25.81
C LEU A 25 10.45 -0.06 -25.10
N ALA A 26 9.87 -1.14 -25.65
CA ALA A 26 8.73 -1.83 -25.06
C ALA A 26 9.04 -2.41 -23.67
N THR A 27 10.26 -2.93 -23.44
CA THR A 27 10.66 -3.43 -22.12
C THR A 27 10.89 -2.31 -21.11
N LYS A 28 11.46 -1.17 -21.54
CA LYS A 28 11.64 0.00 -20.67
C LYS A 28 10.30 0.58 -20.20
N GLU A 29 9.32 0.72 -21.11
CA GLU A 29 7.98 1.20 -20.76
C GLU A 29 7.26 0.27 -19.75
N ILE A 30 7.45 -1.04 -19.85
CA ILE A 30 6.89 -2.01 -18.90
C ILE A 30 7.51 -1.84 -17.51
N ASN A 31 8.84 -1.67 -17.43
CA ASN A 31 9.54 -1.51 -16.15
C ASN A 31 9.20 -0.17 -15.48
N GLU A 32 9.14 0.93 -16.23
CA GLU A 32 8.74 2.23 -15.70
C GLU A 32 7.30 2.23 -15.15
N ARG A 33 6.40 1.43 -15.75
CA ARG A 33 5.03 1.24 -15.24
C ARG A 33 4.98 0.39 -13.97
N LEU A 34 5.91 -0.56 -13.80
CA LEU A 34 6.01 -1.39 -12.59
C LEU A 34 6.62 -0.61 -11.41
N ASP A 35 7.62 0.23 -11.68
CA ASP A 35 8.29 1.06 -10.67
C ASP A 35 7.41 2.21 -10.15
N ASN A 36 6.37 2.61 -10.90
CA ASN A 36 5.37 3.59 -10.45
C ASN A 36 4.18 2.96 -9.71
N SER A 37 4.14 1.63 -9.57
CA SER A 37 3.07 0.90 -8.85
C SER A 37 3.51 0.41 -7.48
N VAL A 38 4.73 0.75 -7.02
CA VAL A 38 5.23 0.43 -5.68
C VAL A 38 4.83 1.48 -4.63
N GLU A 39 3.83 2.30 -4.91
CA GLU A 39 3.13 3.05 -3.86
C GLU A 39 2.43 2.04 -2.93
N ALA A 40 3.00 1.88 -1.74
CA ALA A 40 2.43 1.33 -0.52
C ALA A 40 1.21 0.42 -0.77
N THR A 41 1.45 -0.79 -1.26
CA THR A 41 0.52 -1.89 -1.00
C THR A 41 0.58 -2.18 0.49
N GLU A 42 -0.12 -1.36 1.28
CA GLU A 42 -0.51 -1.62 2.66
C GLU A 42 -1.09 -3.04 2.65
N LYS A 43 -0.27 -4.02 3.01
CA LYS A 43 -0.67 -5.43 3.04
C LYS A 43 -1.87 -5.48 3.97
N LYS A 44 -3.07 -5.68 3.41
CA LYS A 44 -4.33 -5.71 4.18
C LYS A 44 -4.19 -6.73 5.29
N CYS A 45 -3.93 -6.26 6.51
CA CYS A 45 -3.66 -7.13 7.63
C CYS A 45 -4.99 -7.57 8.23
N ILE A 46 -5.25 -8.88 8.22
CA ILE A 46 -6.31 -9.44 9.05
C ILE A 46 -5.79 -9.48 10.49
N HIS A 47 -6.27 -8.53 11.30
CA HIS A 47 -5.74 -8.30 12.63
C HIS A 47 -6.20 -9.37 13.63
N HIS A 48 -5.21 -10.04 14.23
CA HIS A 48 -5.40 -10.84 15.45
C HIS A 48 -5.10 -9.96 16.66
N TRP A 49 -6.14 -9.48 17.33
CA TRP A 49 -6.03 -8.54 18.46
C TRP A 49 -5.73 -9.27 19.76
N VAL A 50 -4.64 -8.86 20.42
CA VAL A 50 -4.39 -9.17 21.82
C VAL A 50 -4.81 -7.94 22.62
N ILE A 51 -5.85 -8.08 23.45
CA ILE A 51 -6.44 -6.98 24.22
C ILE A 51 -5.98 -7.09 25.67
N ASP A 52 -5.46 -5.99 26.21
CA ASP A 52 -4.98 -5.89 27.58
C ASP A 52 -6.15 -6.05 28.59
N PRO A 53 -5.87 -6.38 29.86
CA PRO A 53 -6.88 -6.41 30.91
C PRO A 53 -7.66 -5.10 31.01
N ALA A 54 -8.93 -5.19 31.43
CA ALA A 54 -9.78 -4.03 31.59
C ALA A 54 -9.33 -3.17 32.78
N TYR A 55 -8.87 -1.95 32.49
CA TYR A 55 -8.54 -0.92 33.50
C TYR A 55 -9.50 0.29 33.44
N GLY A 56 -10.69 0.12 32.86
CA GLY A 56 -11.65 1.20 32.70
C GLY A 56 -12.69 0.93 31.61
N PRO A 57 -13.32 1.97 31.02
CA PRO A 57 -14.34 1.81 29.99
C PRO A 57 -13.77 1.30 28.65
N THR A 58 -12.47 1.45 28.43
CA THR A 58 -11.78 0.92 27.25
C THR A 58 -10.53 0.12 27.63
N SER A 59 -10.11 -0.76 26.72
CA SER A 59 -8.88 -1.54 26.79
C SER A 59 -8.06 -1.33 25.52
N LYS A 60 -6.73 -1.33 25.65
CA LYS A 60 -5.82 -1.25 24.51
C LYS A 60 -5.65 -2.64 23.90
N GLY A 61 -5.75 -2.72 22.58
CA GLY A 61 -5.44 -3.92 21.83
C GLY A 61 -4.28 -3.69 20.87
N LYS A 62 -3.37 -4.66 20.77
CA LYS A 62 -2.28 -4.68 19.79
C LYS A 62 -2.41 -5.88 18.87
N CYS A 63 -2.27 -5.67 17.57
CA CYS A 63 -2.24 -6.77 16.62
C CYS A 63 -0.94 -7.57 16.78
N LYS A 64 -1.06 -8.89 16.97
CA LYS A 64 0.12 -9.78 17.08
C LYS A 64 0.96 -9.85 15.80
N ARG A 65 0.35 -9.54 14.64
CA ARG A 65 0.99 -9.69 13.32
C ARG A 65 1.69 -8.41 12.86
N CYS A 66 0.95 -7.31 12.78
CA CYS A 66 1.48 -6.03 12.27
C CYS A 66 1.81 -5.01 13.35
N GLY A 67 1.44 -5.26 14.61
CA GLY A 67 1.71 -4.34 15.72
C GLY A 67 0.80 -3.12 15.81
N THR A 68 -0.18 -2.94 14.90
CA THR A 68 -1.19 -1.87 14.98
C THR A 68 -1.87 -1.87 16.34
N VAL A 69 -2.16 -0.69 16.86
CA VAL A 69 -2.80 -0.48 18.17
C VAL A 69 -4.19 0.12 17.96
N LYS A 70 -5.18 -0.35 18.73
CA LYS A 70 -6.55 0.16 18.71
C LYS A 70 -7.18 0.08 20.11
N LEU A 71 -8.12 0.98 20.43
CA LEU A 71 -8.91 0.93 21.66
C LEU A 71 -10.22 0.17 21.45
N PHE A 72 -10.60 -0.63 22.44
CA PHE A 72 -11.82 -1.42 22.48
C PHE A 72 -12.65 -1.02 23.69
N TYR A 73 -13.96 -0.87 23.53
CA TYR A 73 -14.87 -0.62 24.66
C TYR A 73 -15.15 -1.92 25.41
N ASN A 74 -15.20 -1.84 26.74
CA ASN A 74 -15.47 -2.97 27.63
C ASN A 74 -16.97 -3.16 27.91
N THR A 75 -17.83 -2.42 27.22
CA THR A 75 -19.29 -2.47 27.39
C THR A 75 -19.97 -2.65 26.05
N TYR A 76 -21.07 -3.41 26.06
CA TYR A 76 -21.96 -3.56 24.91
C TYR A 76 -23.11 -2.57 25.08
N SER A 77 -23.13 -1.51 24.27
CA SER A 77 -24.34 -0.70 24.08
C SER A 77 -24.90 -1.02 22.70
N SER A 78 -26.22 -1.15 22.61
CA SER A 78 -26.95 -1.51 21.37
C SER A 78 -26.67 -0.54 20.21
N ASN A 79 -26.19 0.67 20.49
CA ASN A 79 -25.77 1.66 19.49
C ASN A 79 -24.27 1.64 19.14
N LEU A 80 -23.44 0.82 19.79
CA LEU A 80 -21.98 0.78 19.58
C LEU A 80 -21.53 -0.33 18.63
N VAL A 81 -22.42 -1.28 18.27
CA VAL A 81 -22.07 -2.40 17.39
C VAL A 81 -21.79 -2.00 15.93
N ASN A 82 -22.17 -0.79 15.52
CA ASN A 82 -22.00 -0.31 14.14
C ASN A 82 -21.02 0.87 13.97
N HIS A 83 -20.40 1.37 15.04
CA HIS A 83 -19.46 2.50 14.94
C HIS A 83 -18.10 2.16 15.55
N ILE A 84 -17.30 1.43 14.78
CA ILE A 84 -15.85 1.66 14.80
C ILE A 84 -15.63 3.03 14.13
N GLN A 85 -15.78 4.11 14.91
CA GLN A 85 -15.01 5.37 14.89
C GLN A 85 -15.78 6.39 15.76
N LEU A 86 -15.23 6.76 16.91
CA LEU A 86 -15.51 8.04 17.55
C LEU A 86 -14.15 8.63 17.92
N PRO A 87 -13.71 9.72 17.25
CA PRO A 87 -12.47 10.41 17.60
C PRO A 87 -12.69 11.34 18.80
N GLU A 88 -11.60 11.50 19.56
CA GLU A 88 -11.30 12.55 20.55
C GLU A 88 -12.37 12.94 21.59
N ILE A 89 -12.25 12.35 22.78
CA ILE A 89 -12.67 12.99 24.04
C ILE A 89 -11.72 14.16 24.38
N ALA A 90 -11.85 15.26 23.64
CA ALA A 90 -11.38 16.57 24.06
C ALA A 90 -12.54 17.30 24.75
N SER A 91 -12.72 17.08 26.06
CA SER A 91 -13.44 17.94 27.05
C SER A 91 -14.11 17.09 28.14
N ALA A 92 -13.32 16.42 28.98
CA ALA A 92 -13.84 16.02 30.29
C ALA A 92 -13.70 17.23 31.24
N GLU A 93 -14.77 18.01 31.41
CA GLU A 93 -14.86 18.89 32.57
C GLU A 93 -15.01 18.03 33.85
N PRO A 94 -14.40 18.43 34.98
CA PRO A 94 -14.46 17.64 36.20
C PRO A 94 -15.88 17.67 36.78
N ILE A 95 -16.43 16.48 37.07
CA ILE A 95 -17.73 16.33 37.74
C ILE A 95 -17.62 16.98 39.14
N PRO A 96 -18.44 17.99 39.49
CA PRO A 96 -18.45 18.50 40.86
C PRO A 96 -19.02 17.42 41.79
N SER A 97 -18.25 17.10 42.84
CA SER A 97 -18.73 16.25 43.93
C SER A 97 -19.81 16.97 44.72
N VAL A 98 -20.99 16.34 44.84
CA VAL A 98 -21.98 16.63 45.87
C VAL A 98 -22.30 15.32 46.57
#